data_AF-A0A951VEU9-F1
#
_entry.id   AF-A0A951VEU9-F1
#
_cell.length_a   1.000
_cell.length_b   1.000
_cell.length_c   1.000
_cell.angle_alpha   90.00
_cell.angle_beta   90.00
_cell.angle_gamma   90.00
#
_symmetry.space_group_name_H-M   'P 1'
#
loop_
_entity.id
_entity.type
_entity.pdbx_description
1 polymer ?
#
loop_
_entity_poly.entity_id
_entity_poly.type
_entity_poly.pdbx_seq_one_letter_code
_entity_poly.pdbx_strand_id
1 'polypeptide(L)'
;MRARLIWSPDGRYFITTRKDNRDLLDLWVINSTGGKRPILETYKYQMPGEADSTEIELHLFDFKAKTNKQIDIARFKNQQIGYWTRKVSKTESGGGFGFGFGGGATPPTWLGTNDYFYASRTSRDQKKIDLLKVYTDGRVQVLIEERSNVYLDIQRPEILNNGNE
;
A
#
# COMPACT_ATOMS: atom_id res chain seq x y z
N MET A 1 13.60 1.10 -8.21
CA MET A 1 12.33 1.47 -7.55
C MET A 1 12.56 1.43 -6.04
N ARG A 2 12.11 2.44 -5.27
CA ARG A 2 12.22 2.42 -3.79
C ARG A 2 10.99 1.74 -3.20
N ALA A 3 11.18 0.78 -2.29
CA ALA A 3 10.07 0.18 -1.57
C ALA A 3 9.48 1.19 -0.57
N ARG A 4 8.15 1.32 -0.54
CA ARG A 4 7.46 2.20 0.40
C ARG A 4 7.24 1.47 1.72
N LEU A 5 8.05 1.79 2.72
CA LEU A 5 7.92 1.28 4.08
C LEU A 5 7.11 2.27 4.92
N ILE A 6 6.21 1.76 5.75
CA ILE A 6 5.48 2.54 6.76
C ILE A 6 5.62 1.84 8.11
N TRP A 7 6.06 2.58 9.12
CA TRP A 7 6.42 2.04 10.42
C TRP A 7 5.26 2.07 11.43
N SER A 8 5.33 1.20 12.42
CA SER A 8 4.56 1.38 13.65
C SER A 8 5.00 2.64 14.39
N PRO A 9 4.14 3.25 15.20
CA PRO A 9 4.52 4.45 15.97
C PRO A 9 5.71 4.24 16.91
N ASP A 10 5.86 3.04 17.47
CA ASP A 10 6.99 2.63 18.31
C ASP A 10 8.24 2.17 17.53
N GLY A 11 8.19 2.13 16.20
CA GLY A 11 9.30 1.69 15.34
C GLY A 11 9.61 0.19 15.39
N ARG A 12 8.80 -0.63 16.07
CA ARG A 12 9.01 -2.09 16.16
C ARG A 12 8.69 -2.82 14.86
N TYR A 13 7.63 -2.41 14.17
CA TYR A 13 7.13 -3.06 12.98
C TYR A 13 7.16 -2.12 11.78
N PHE A 14 7.16 -2.68 10.58
CA PHE A 14 6.84 -1.94 9.37
C PHE A 14 6.02 -2.77 8.39
N ILE A 15 5.22 -2.10 7.58
CA ILE A 15 4.42 -2.70 6.52
C ILE A 15 4.96 -2.31 5.15
N THR A 16 4.82 -3.23 4.21
CA THR A 16 5.09 -3.03 2.79
C THR A 16 4.16 -3.90 1.95
N THR A 17 4.01 -3.54 0.68
CA THR A 17 3.35 -4.41 -0.29
C THR A 17 4.36 -5.01 -1.25
N ARG A 18 4.10 -6.25 -1.65
CA ARG A 18 4.82 -6.93 -2.73
C ARG A 18 3.86 -7.10 -3.90
N LYS A 19 4.32 -6.74 -5.09
CA LYS A 19 3.59 -6.95 -6.34
C LYS A 19 4.19 -8.15 -7.04
N ASP A 20 3.36 -9.14 -7.36
CA ASP A 20 3.75 -10.25 -8.21
C ASP A 20 3.27 -10.02 -9.63
N ASN A 21 4.23 -9.81 -10.54
CA ASN A 21 4.00 -9.53 -11.95
C ASN A 21 4.53 -10.66 -12.85
N ARG A 22 4.86 -11.82 -12.29
CA ARG A 22 5.51 -12.91 -13.05
C ARG A 22 4.65 -13.39 -14.22
N ASP A 23 3.33 -13.36 -14.06
CA ASP A 23 2.36 -13.82 -15.06
C ASP A 23 1.95 -12.73 -16.05
N LEU A 24 2.44 -11.50 -15.90
CA LEU A 24 2.15 -10.43 -16.87
C LEU A 24 2.91 -10.65 -18.17
N LEU A 25 2.29 -10.27 -19.27
CA LEU A 25 2.93 -10.24 -20.58
C LEU A 25 3.95 -9.11 -20.66
N ASP A 26 4.91 -9.29 -21.57
CA ASP A 26 5.91 -8.29 -21.87
C ASP A 26 5.35 -7.25 -22.84
N LEU A 27 5.69 -6.00 -22.61
CA LEU A 27 5.52 -4.90 -23.53
C LEU A 27 6.90 -4.37 -23.91
N TRP A 28 7.03 -3.95 -25.17
CA TRP A 28 8.28 -3.46 -25.73
C TRP A 28 8.17 -2.00 -26.13
N VAL A 29 9.21 -1.23 -25.81
CA VAL A 29 9.39 0.15 -26.26
C VAL A 29 10.75 0.26 -26.94
N ILE A 30 10.79 0.97 -28.07
CA ILE A 30 12.05 1.29 -28.75
C ILE A 30 12.55 2.62 -28.22
N ASN A 31 13.68 2.60 -27.51
CA ASN A 31 14.42 3.80 -27.15
C ASN A 31 15.33 4.20 -28.32
N SER A 32 14.90 5.22 -29.08
CA SER A 32 15.61 5.70 -30.27
C SER A 32 16.57 6.87 -30.00
N THR A 33 16.54 7.46 -28.81
CA THR A 33 17.26 8.71 -28.49
C THR A 33 18.40 8.54 -27.48
N GLY A 34 18.44 7.41 -26.75
CA GLY A 34 19.43 7.17 -25.69
C GLY A 34 20.84 6.80 -26.16
N GLY A 35 21.07 6.52 -27.44
CA GLY A 35 22.39 6.08 -27.95
C GLY A 35 22.54 6.20 -29.46
N LYS A 36 23.72 5.81 -29.98
CA LYS A 36 24.02 5.83 -31.43
C LYS A 36 23.14 4.90 -32.27
N ARG A 37 22.50 3.91 -31.65
CA ARG A 37 21.57 2.97 -32.28
C ARG A 37 20.35 2.78 -31.37
N PRO A 38 19.15 2.53 -31.93
CA PRO A 38 17.97 2.21 -31.14
C PRO A 38 18.15 0.96 -30.29
N ILE A 39 17.55 0.95 -29.10
CA ILE A 39 17.57 -0.17 -28.15
C ILE A 39 16.13 -0.60 -27.86
N LEU A 40 15.90 -1.92 -27.78
CA LEU A 40 14.63 -2.50 -27.36
C LEU A 40 14.59 -2.59 -25.84
N GLU A 41 13.66 -1.88 -25.21
CA GLU A 41 13.36 -1.98 -23.79
C GLU A 41 12.16 -2.90 -23.59
N THR A 42 12.31 -3.91 -22.72
CA THR A 42 11.24 -4.89 -22.41
C THR A 42 10.83 -4.72 -20.95
N TYR A 43 9.53 -4.61 -20.69
CA TYR A 43 9.00 -4.52 -19.33
C TYR A 43 7.65 -5.20 -19.20
N LYS A 44 7.33 -5.66 -17.98
CA LYS A 44 6.03 -6.24 -17.64
C LYS A 44 4.97 -5.14 -17.62
N TYR A 45 3.93 -5.29 -18.44
CA TYR A 45 2.82 -4.34 -18.50
C TYR A 45 1.50 -5.07 -18.62
N GLN A 46 0.52 -4.67 -17.84
CA GLN A 46 -0.83 -5.19 -17.92
C GLN A 46 -1.67 -4.30 -18.84
N MET A 47 -2.20 -4.87 -19.92
CA MET A 47 -3.08 -4.15 -20.83
C MET A 47 -4.54 -4.16 -20.33
N PRO A 48 -5.31 -3.09 -20.59
CA PRO A 48 -6.75 -3.11 -20.34
C PRO A 48 -7.42 -4.29 -21.05
N GLY A 49 -8.22 -5.07 -20.32
CA GLY A 49 -8.95 -6.23 -20.85
C GLY A 49 -8.27 -7.59 -20.63
N GLU A 50 -7.01 -7.64 -20.21
CA GLU A 50 -6.35 -8.91 -19.87
C GLU A 50 -7.03 -9.57 -18.66
N ALA A 51 -7.17 -10.90 -18.67
CA ALA A 51 -7.89 -11.62 -17.62
C ALA A 51 -7.13 -11.61 -16.29
N ASP A 52 -5.81 -11.71 -16.35
CA ASP A 52 -4.93 -11.74 -15.17
C ASP A 52 -4.30 -10.37 -14.90
N SER A 53 -3.87 -10.19 -13.66
CA SER A 53 -3.42 -8.92 -13.12
C SER A 53 -2.31 -9.13 -12.12
N THR A 54 -1.59 -8.05 -11.81
CA THR A 54 -0.71 -8.02 -10.64
C THR A 54 -1.48 -8.45 -9.39
N GLU A 55 -0.99 -9.50 -8.74
CA GLU A 55 -1.42 -9.85 -7.39
C GLU A 55 -0.59 -9.05 -6.38
N ILE A 56 -1.25 -8.52 -5.36
CA ILE A 56 -0.61 -7.68 -4.34
C ILE A 56 -0.72 -8.39 -2.99
N GLU A 57 0.43 -8.56 -2.35
CA GLU A 57 0.55 -9.13 -1.02
C GLU A 57 0.84 -8.01 -0.01
N LEU A 58 0.19 -8.04 1.15
CA LEU A 58 0.50 -7.18 2.28
C LEU A 58 1.41 -7.93 3.26
N HIS A 59 2.56 -7.33 3.57
CA HIS A 59 3.54 -7.92 4.48
C HIS A 59 3.75 -7.02 5.70
N LEU A 60 3.81 -7.66 6.87
CA LEU A 60 4.20 -7.06 8.14
C LEU A 60 5.54 -7.65 8.57
N PHE A 61 6.50 -6.80 8.91
CA PHE A 61 7.81 -7.18 9.40
C PHE A 61 7.95 -6.78 10.87
N ASP A 62 8.42 -7.71 11.71
CA ASP A 62 8.92 -7.39 13.06
C ASP A 62 10.42 -7.15 12.95
N PHE A 63 10.84 -5.91 13.14
CA PHE A 63 12.23 -5.52 12.99
C PHE A 63 13.13 -6.13 14.07
N LYS A 64 12.60 -6.29 15.30
CA LYS A 64 13.34 -6.85 16.43
C LYS A 64 13.52 -8.36 16.25
N ALA A 65 12.46 -9.06 15.87
CA ALA A 65 12.50 -10.51 15.66
C ALA A 65 13.12 -10.90 14.30
N LYS A 66 13.26 -9.95 13.36
CA LYS A 66 13.71 -10.17 11.98
C LYS A 66 12.84 -11.19 11.23
N THR A 67 11.54 -11.18 11.54
CA THR A 67 10.56 -12.05 10.91
C THR A 67 9.64 -11.24 10.01
N ASN A 68 9.06 -11.91 9.02
CA ASN A 68 8.01 -11.35 8.17
C ASN A 68 6.77 -12.24 8.24
N LYS A 69 5.62 -11.62 8.01
CA LYS A 69 4.33 -12.29 7.90
C LYS A 69 3.56 -11.68 6.75
N GLN A 70 3.16 -12.53 5.80
CA GLN A 70 2.13 -12.18 4.84
C GLN A 70 0.78 -12.15 5.57
N ILE A 71 0.07 -11.03 5.47
CA ILE A 71 -1.25 -10.88 6.09
C ILE A 71 -2.28 -11.49 5.15
N ASP A 72 -3.10 -12.40 5.67
CA ASP A 72 -4.21 -12.97 4.93
C ASP A 72 -5.37 -11.97 4.82
N ILE A 73 -5.39 -11.23 3.71
CA ILE A 73 -6.43 -10.24 3.39
C ILE A 73 -7.14 -10.58 2.07
N ALA A 74 -6.85 -11.72 1.47
CA ALA A 74 -7.39 -12.11 0.16
C ALA A 74 -8.91 -12.27 0.23
N ARG A 75 -9.63 -11.65 -0.71
CA ARG A 75 -11.08 -11.85 -0.87
C ARG A 75 -11.56 -11.66 -2.29
N PHE A 76 -10.96 -10.74 -3.04
CA PHE A 76 -11.27 -10.54 -4.44
C PHE A 76 -10.05 -10.92 -5.28
N LYS A 77 -10.27 -11.66 -6.38
CA LYS A 77 -9.21 -11.92 -7.37
C LYS A 77 -8.68 -10.58 -7.88
N ASN A 78 -7.36 -10.42 -8.00
CA ASN A 78 -6.71 -9.21 -8.50
C ASN A 78 -7.09 -7.95 -7.69
N GLN A 79 -7.22 -8.05 -6.36
CA GLN A 79 -7.60 -6.93 -5.51
C GLN A 79 -6.48 -5.89 -5.38
N GLN A 80 -6.87 -4.63 -5.22
CA GLN A 80 -5.96 -3.57 -4.80
C GLN A 80 -5.91 -3.47 -3.29
N ILE A 81 -4.77 -3.08 -2.73
CA ILE A 81 -4.57 -2.90 -1.29
C ILE A 81 -4.21 -1.44 -1.03
N GLY A 82 -5.00 -0.79 -0.18
CA GLY A 82 -4.74 0.55 0.33
C GLY A 82 -4.27 0.51 1.78
N TYR A 83 -3.38 1.41 2.16
CA TYR A 83 -2.96 1.62 3.54
C TYR A 83 -2.39 3.03 3.67
N TRP A 84 -2.55 3.64 4.84
CA TRP A 84 -2.34 5.08 5.02
C TRP A 84 -1.34 5.39 6.11
N THR A 85 -0.67 6.54 5.95
CA THR A 85 0.13 7.15 7.01
C THR A 85 -0.76 7.98 7.93
N ARG A 86 -0.36 8.08 9.20
CA ARG A 86 -0.85 9.08 10.14
C ARG A 86 -0.64 10.49 9.57
N LYS A 87 -1.54 11.42 9.89
CA LYS A 87 -1.28 12.85 9.64
C LYS A 87 -0.19 13.33 10.60
N VAL A 88 0.93 13.80 10.06
CA VAL A 88 1.98 14.47 10.85
C VAL A 88 1.56 15.93 11.02
N SER A 89 1.61 16.46 12.24
CA SER A 89 1.28 17.87 12.49
C SER A 89 2.35 18.79 11.86
N LYS A 90 2.01 20.05 11.54
CA LYS A 90 2.99 21.02 11.01
C LYS A 90 4.20 21.20 11.95
N THR A 91 3.95 21.11 13.26
CA THR A 91 4.96 21.18 14.32
C THR A 91 5.87 19.95 14.31
N GLU A 92 5.31 18.75 14.16
CA GLU A 92 6.07 17.48 14.05
C GLU A 92 6.87 17.39 12.74
N SER A 93 6.34 17.96 11.65
CA SER A 93 6.99 17.96 10.33
C SER A 93 8.15 18.96 10.20
N GLY A 94 8.48 19.70 11.28
CA GLY A 94 9.58 20.67 11.28
C GLY A 94 9.41 21.82 10.28
N GLY A 95 8.18 22.18 9.91
CA GLY A 95 7.89 23.29 8.99
C GLY A 95 8.31 23.08 7.52
N GLY A 96 8.86 21.92 7.15
CA GLY A 96 9.25 21.61 5.77
C GLY A 96 8.06 21.24 4.88
N PHE A 97 8.05 21.73 3.63
CA PHE A 97 7.13 21.27 2.60
C PHE A 97 7.17 19.73 2.51
N GLY A 98 6.00 19.09 2.45
CA GLY A 98 5.75 17.64 2.57
C GLY A 98 6.32 16.74 1.46
N PHE A 99 7.54 17.03 1.00
CA PHE A 99 8.32 16.28 0.02
C PHE A 99 9.72 15.94 0.55
N GLY A 100 9.92 15.70 1.85
CA GLY A 100 11.16 15.08 2.35
C GLY A 100 12.50 15.77 2.03
N PHE A 101 12.49 17.06 1.65
CA PHE A 101 13.71 17.82 1.30
C PHE A 101 14.21 18.71 2.45
N GLY A 102 13.59 18.64 3.64
CA GLY A 102 13.98 19.42 4.82
C GLY A 102 14.36 18.54 6.01
N GLY A 103 15.67 18.34 6.23
CA GLY A 103 16.39 18.20 7.51
C GLY A 103 15.97 17.23 8.63
N GLY A 104 14.74 16.70 8.66
CA GLY A 104 14.25 15.83 9.73
C GLY A 104 13.26 14.82 9.16
N ALA A 105 13.76 13.80 8.47
CA ALA A 105 12.92 12.76 7.88
C ALA A 105 12.49 11.77 8.98
N THR A 106 11.45 12.11 9.74
CA THR A 106 10.77 11.10 10.56
C THR A 106 10.21 10.04 9.61
N PRO A 107 10.48 8.74 9.84
CA PRO A 107 9.90 7.70 9.01
C PRO A 107 8.36 7.80 9.05
N PRO A 108 7.68 7.59 7.90
CA PRO A 108 6.23 7.63 7.88
C PRO A 108 5.66 6.55 8.80
N THR A 109 4.78 6.93 9.73
CA THR A 109 4.08 6.01 10.62
C THR A 109 2.69 5.70 10.09
N TRP A 110 2.19 4.48 10.31
CA TRP A 110 0.88 4.09 9.82
C TRP A 110 -0.25 4.79 10.57
N LEU A 111 -1.41 4.85 9.95
CA LEU A 111 -2.64 5.24 10.64
C LEU A 111 -3.11 4.06 11.51
N GLY A 112 -3.03 4.22 12.83
CA GLY A 112 -3.34 3.17 13.80
C GLY A 112 -2.61 3.39 15.13
N THR A 113 -2.41 2.30 15.86
CA THR A 113 -1.69 2.26 17.15
C THR A 113 -0.46 1.36 17.03
N ASN A 114 0.20 1.02 18.14
CA ASN A 114 1.30 0.04 18.13
C ASN A 114 0.80 -1.39 17.81
N ASP A 115 -0.48 -1.68 18.04
CA ASP A 115 -1.04 -3.03 17.94
C ASP A 115 -1.81 -3.27 16.65
N TYR A 116 -2.21 -2.22 15.94
CA TYR A 116 -2.94 -2.34 14.69
C TYR A 116 -2.77 -1.15 13.75
N PHE A 117 -3.08 -1.36 12.48
CA PHE A 117 -3.19 -0.32 11.45
C PHE A 117 -4.44 -0.51 10.60
N TYR A 118 -4.86 0.54 9.91
CA TYR A 118 -5.97 0.49 8.96
C TYR A 118 -5.46 0.23 7.55
N ALA A 119 -6.18 -0.63 6.83
CA ALA A 119 -5.95 -0.95 5.43
C ALA A 119 -7.29 -1.03 4.69
N SER A 120 -7.25 -1.07 3.36
CA SER A 120 -8.39 -1.44 2.55
C SER A 120 -8.03 -2.50 1.54
N ARG A 121 -9.06 -3.23 1.11
CA ARG A 121 -9.02 -3.99 -0.14
C ARG A 121 -10.12 -3.51 -1.06
N THR A 122 -9.79 -3.34 -2.32
CA THR A 122 -10.71 -2.90 -3.37
C THR A 122 -10.75 -3.95 -4.47
N SER A 123 -11.94 -4.35 -4.92
CA SER A 123 -12.08 -5.27 -6.04
C SER A 123 -11.52 -4.67 -7.33
N ARG A 124 -11.11 -5.53 -8.27
CA ARG A 124 -10.55 -5.12 -9.56
C ARG A 124 -11.45 -4.15 -10.35
N ASP A 125 -12.75 -4.36 -10.28
CA ASP A 125 -13.78 -3.54 -10.93
C ASP A 125 -14.14 -2.26 -10.14
N GLN A 126 -13.50 -2.04 -8.99
CA GLN A 126 -13.72 -0.91 -8.08
C GLN A 126 -15.14 -0.82 -7.51
N LYS A 127 -15.92 -1.90 -7.54
CA LYS A 127 -17.32 -1.92 -7.07
C LYS A 127 -17.49 -2.39 -5.63
N LYS A 128 -16.42 -2.92 -5.02
CA LYS A 128 -16.41 -3.47 -3.66
C LYS A 128 -15.19 -2.95 -2.93
N ILE A 129 -15.42 -2.33 -1.78
CA ILE A 129 -14.35 -1.85 -0.90
C ILE A 129 -14.61 -2.38 0.49
N ASP A 130 -13.59 -2.92 1.14
CA ASP A 130 -13.62 -3.24 2.56
C ASP A 130 -12.57 -2.40 3.30
N LEU A 131 -12.97 -1.74 4.38
CA LEU A 131 -12.06 -1.14 5.35
C LEU A 131 -11.70 -2.18 6.41
N LEU A 132 -10.41 -2.34 6.66
CA LEU A 132 -9.84 -3.38 7.50
C LEU A 132 -9.07 -2.76 8.67
N LYS A 133 -9.13 -3.42 9.81
CA LYS A 133 -8.21 -3.27 10.95
C LYS A 133 -7.31 -4.50 10.98
N VAL A 134 -6.01 -4.29 10.80
CA VAL A 134 -5.00 -5.34 10.76
C VAL A 134 -4.15 -5.25 12.02
N TYR A 135 -4.11 -6.32 12.79
CA TYR A 135 -3.35 -6.42 14.03
C TYR A 135 -1.91 -6.89 13.77
N THR A 136 -0.98 -6.52 14.66
CA THR A 136 0.43 -6.93 14.55
C THR A 136 0.64 -8.44 14.77
N ASP A 137 -0.32 -9.12 15.40
CA ASP A 137 -0.36 -10.58 15.49
C ASP A 137 -0.85 -11.27 14.20
N GLY A 138 -1.27 -10.50 13.19
CA GLY A 138 -1.75 -10.99 11.90
C GLY A 138 -3.25 -11.17 11.79
N ARG A 139 -4.03 -10.96 12.86
CA ARG A 139 -5.50 -10.97 12.76
C ARG A 139 -5.99 -9.80 11.90
N VAL A 140 -7.06 -10.04 11.15
CA VAL A 140 -7.71 -9.05 10.30
C VAL A 140 -9.17 -8.97 10.68
N GLN A 141 -9.65 -7.76 10.97
CA GLN A 141 -11.05 -7.47 11.23
C GLN A 141 -11.58 -6.57 10.11
N VAL A 142 -12.70 -6.94 9.50
CA VAL A 142 -13.44 -6.06 8.59
C VAL A 142 -14.26 -5.08 9.43
N LEU A 143 -14.08 -3.79 9.19
CA LEU A 143 -14.82 -2.73 9.90
C LEU A 143 -16.03 -2.25 9.10
N ILE A 144 -15.83 -2.01 7.81
CA ILE A 144 -16.85 -1.47 6.91
C ILE A 144 -16.76 -2.21 5.59
N GLU A 145 -17.91 -2.58 5.03
CA GLU A 145 -18.05 -3.12 3.69
C GLU A 145 -18.93 -2.18 2.86
N GLU A 146 -18.42 -1.76 1.70
CA GLU A 146 -19.16 -0.94 0.75
C GLU A 146 -19.28 -1.66 -0.60
N ARG A 147 -20.48 -1.60 -1.19
CA ARG A 147 -20.84 -2.31 -2.42
C ARG A 147 -21.65 -1.38 -3.30
N SER A 148 -21.31 -1.32 -4.59
CA SER A 148 -22.02 -0.48 -5.56
C SER A 148 -22.14 -1.13 -6.93
N ASN A 149 -23.11 -0.69 -7.71
CA ASN A 149 -23.23 -1.03 -9.13
C ASN A 149 -22.30 -0.16 -10.01
N VAL A 150 -21.85 0.97 -9.47
CA VAL A 150 -20.87 1.89 -10.06
C VAL A 150 -19.53 1.83 -9.31
N TYR A 151 -18.53 2.55 -9.79
CA TYR A 151 -17.22 2.60 -9.15
C TYR A 151 -17.30 3.32 -7.79
N LEU A 152 -16.43 2.90 -6.88
CA LEU A 152 -16.24 3.46 -5.55
C LEU A 152 -14.85 4.06 -5.44
N ASP A 153 -14.77 5.25 -4.85
CA ASP A 153 -13.51 5.88 -4.45
C ASP A 153 -13.30 5.72 -2.96
N ILE A 154 -12.04 5.53 -2.54
CA ILE A 154 -11.68 5.49 -1.13
C ILE A 154 -10.90 6.72 -0.70
N GLN A 155 -11.39 7.36 0.35
CA GLN A 155 -10.68 8.41 1.05
C GLN A 155 -9.96 7.83 2.28
N ARG A 156 -8.84 8.46 2.65
CA ARG A 156 -8.12 8.08 3.88
C ARG A 156 -9.07 8.22 5.09
N PRO A 157 -9.24 7.19 5.92
CA PRO A 157 -10.05 7.32 7.13
C PRO A 157 -9.39 8.27 8.14
N GLU A 158 -10.22 8.89 8.98
CA GLU A 158 -9.76 9.74 10.08
C GLU A 158 -10.18 9.11 11.42
N ILE A 159 -9.26 9.13 12.38
CA ILE A 159 -9.54 8.66 13.74
C ILE A 159 -10.04 9.87 14.53
N LEU A 160 -11.28 9.80 15.01
CA LEU A 160 -11.85 10.76 15.94
C LEU A 160 -11.65 10.25 17.38
N ASN A 161 -11.58 11.16 18.36
CA ASN A 161 -11.55 10.85 19.80
C ASN A 161 -10.49 9.81 20.23
N ASN A 162 -9.30 9.78 19.60
CA ASN A 162 -8.26 8.80 19.87
C ASN A 162 -8.71 7.32 19.75
N GLY A 163 -9.77 7.05 18.98
CA GLY A 163 -10.30 5.69 18.81
C GLY A 163 -11.24 5.23 19.93
N ASN A 164 -11.66 6.12 20.82
CA ASN A 164 -12.85 5.89 21.65
C ASN A 164 -14.09 6.19 20.80
N GLU A 165 -14.80 5.13 20.43
CA GLU A 165 -16.16 5.19 19.89
C GLU A 165 -17.14 5.75 20.92
#